data_AF-A0A1E5QY38-F1
#
_entry.id   AF-A0A1E5QY38-F1
#
_cell.length_a   1.000
_cell.length_b   1.000
_cell.length_c   1.000
_cell.angle_alpha   90.00
_cell.angle_beta   90.00
_cell.angle_gamma   90.00
#
_symmetry.space_group_name_H-M   'P 1'
#
loop_
_entity.id
_entity.type
_entity.pdbx_description
1 polymer ?
#
loop_
_entity_poly.entity_id
_entity_poly.type
_entity_poly.pdbx_seq_one_letter_code
_entity_poly.pdbx_strand_id
1 'polypeptide(L)'
;MTQITIQCRLIASADTRQFLWMLMSQKNTPLINEILTRIRENPDFSQWEEKGKLPKNFISQQIAELKNDSCFQGQPSRFYASVGKIIDYIYKSWFQIQRINQFKLEGNTRWLKMLKSDAELIESFDGSIEALQNQAQQILSGVDITSTQNRTADFLFQEYNKTKDPQTQSAIA
;
A
#
# COMPACT_ATOMS: atom_id res chain seq x y z
N MET A 1 23.96 -14.06 -17.55
CA MET A 1 23.94 -13.34 -16.27
C MET A 1 25.33 -13.35 -15.69
N THR A 2 26.00 -12.20 -15.60
CA THR A 2 27.32 -12.09 -14.98
C THR A 2 27.16 -11.96 -13.46
N GLN A 3 27.66 -12.95 -12.72
CA GLN A 3 27.65 -12.96 -11.27
C GLN A 3 28.72 -11.97 -10.77
N ILE A 4 28.31 -10.74 -10.45
CA ILE A 4 29.21 -9.70 -9.94
C ILE A 4 29.40 -9.94 -8.44
N THR A 5 30.56 -10.46 -8.06
CA THR A 5 30.92 -10.63 -6.65
C THR A 5 31.54 -9.34 -6.13
N ILE A 6 30.78 -8.56 -5.35
CA ILE A 6 31.31 -7.38 -4.66
C ILE A 6 32.06 -7.86 -3.42
N GLN A 7 33.40 -7.87 -3.50
CA GLN A 7 34.25 -8.20 -2.35
C GLN A 7 34.46 -6.95 -1.50
N CYS A 8 33.58 -6.70 -0.53
CA CYS A 8 33.74 -5.61 0.44
C CYS A 8 34.87 -5.96 1.44
N ARG A 9 36.13 -5.68 1.07
CA ARG A 9 37.24 -5.78 2.01
C ARG A 9 37.15 -4.58 2.97
N LEU A 10 36.82 -4.84 4.23
CA LEU A 10 36.90 -3.85 5.32
C LEU A 10 38.38 -3.63 5.68
N ILE A 11 39.11 -2.90 4.83
CA ILE A 11 40.54 -2.57 4.99
C ILE A 11 40.76 -1.51 6.09
N ALA A 12 39.69 -0.93 6.63
CA ALA A 12 39.73 0.05 7.69
C ALA A 12 40.41 -0.50 8.97
N SER A 13 41.22 0.32 9.65
CA SER A 13 41.83 -0.03 10.93
C SER A 13 40.77 -0.35 12.00
N ALA A 14 41.16 -1.05 13.07
CA ALA A 14 40.26 -1.34 14.19
C ALA A 14 39.62 -0.05 14.75
N ASP A 15 40.43 0.99 14.94
CA ASP A 15 39.97 2.30 15.43
C ASP A 15 38.94 2.94 14.48
N THR A 16 39.16 2.83 13.16
CA THR A 16 38.23 3.36 12.17
C THR A 16 36.89 2.62 12.21
N ARG A 17 36.92 1.29 12.34
CA ARG A 17 35.70 0.47 12.47
C ARG A 17 34.96 0.78 13.77
N GLN A 18 35.67 0.93 14.88
CA GLN A 18 35.09 1.32 16.16
C GLN A 18 34.45 2.71 16.06
N PHE A 19 35.15 3.68 15.48
CA PHE A 19 34.60 5.01 15.25
C PHE A 19 33.31 4.97 14.41
N LEU A 20 33.31 4.24 13.29
CA LEU A 20 32.13 4.10 12.43
C LEU A 20 30.98 3.40 13.16
N TRP A 21 31.27 2.37 13.96
CA TRP A 21 30.26 1.68 14.77
C TRP A 21 29.63 2.62 15.79
N MET A 22 30.44 3.40 16.51
CA MET A 22 29.96 4.37 17.49
C MET A 22 29.14 5.48 16.81
N LEU A 23 29.60 5.98 15.67
CA LEU A 23 28.88 6.96 14.88
C LEU A 23 27.49 6.45 14.45
N MET A 24 27.41 5.20 13.98
CA MET A 24 26.14 4.60 13.55
C MET A 24 25.22 4.36 14.75
N SER A 25 25.71 3.65 15.77
CA SER A 25 24.90 3.22 16.91
C SER A 25 24.48 4.36 17.83
N GLN A 26 25.33 5.37 18.03
CA GLN A 26 25.08 6.44 19.01
C GLN A 26 24.49 7.70 18.40
N LYS A 27 24.65 7.93 17.10
CA LYS A 27 24.18 9.18 16.46
C LYS A 27 23.27 8.94 15.27
N ASN A 28 23.69 8.13 14.30
CA ASN A 28 22.96 7.98 13.05
C ASN A 28 21.63 7.24 13.22
N THR A 29 21.66 6.05 13.84
CA THR A 29 20.47 5.24 14.09
C THR A 29 19.51 5.93 15.07
N PRO A 30 19.95 6.55 16.18
CA PRO A 30 19.09 7.35 17.02
C PRO A 30 18.40 8.50 16.28
N LEU A 31 19.13 9.20 15.39
CA LEU A 31 18.53 10.26 14.56
C LEU A 31 17.45 9.72 13.62
N ILE A 32 17.66 8.54 13.01
CA ILE A 32 16.63 7.87 12.20
C ILE A 32 15.39 7.61 13.06
N ASN A 33 15.56 6.98 14.22
CA ASN A 33 14.45 6.62 15.10
C ASN A 33 13.66 7.83 15.60
N GLU A 34 14.36 8.92 15.95
CA GLU A 34 13.74 10.19 16.33
C GLU A 34 12.85 10.72 15.20
N ILE A 35 13.36 10.78 13.97
CA ILE A 35 12.57 11.26 12.83
C ILE A 35 11.40 10.32 12.52
N LEU A 36 11.58 8.99 12.59
CA LEU A 36 10.48 8.03 12.42
C LEU A 36 9.37 8.25 13.46
N THR A 37 9.75 8.53 14.71
CA THR A 37 8.82 8.84 15.80
C THR A 37 8.05 10.12 15.50
N ARG A 38 8.74 11.20 15.12
CA ARG A 38 8.12 12.47 14.74
C ARG A 38 7.19 12.37 13.54
N ILE A 39 7.49 11.50 12.57
CA ILE A 39 6.59 11.26 11.44
C ILE A 39 5.29 10.62 11.94
N ARG A 40 5.39 9.58 12.78
CA ARG A 40 4.22 8.87 13.33
C ARG A 40 3.36 9.77 14.21
N GLU A 41 3.98 10.63 15.00
CA GLU A 41 3.29 11.54 15.93
C GLU A 41 2.78 12.81 15.25
N ASN A 42 3.07 13.00 13.96
CA ASN A 42 2.64 14.19 13.25
C ASN A 42 1.11 14.21 13.07
N PRO A 43 0.43 15.32 13.43
CA PRO A 43 -1.02 15.44 13.24
C PRO A 43 -1.48 15.22 11.79
N ASP A 44 -0.63 15.56 10.81
CA ASP A 44 -0.94 15.43 9.38
C ASP A 44 -0.61 14.04 8.82
N PHE A 45 -0.12 13.10 9.65
CA PHE A 45 0.32 11.78 9.18
C PHE A 45 -0.78 11.03 8.42
N SER A 46 -2.02 11.09 8.90
CA SER A 46 -3.17 10.47 8.22
C SER A 46 -3.39 11.02 6.80
N GLN A 47 -3.14 12.31 6.58
CA GLN A 47 -3.25 12.90 5.23
C GLN A 47 -2.11 12.45 4.32
N TRP A 48 -0.93 12.18 4.87
CA TRP A 48 0.22 11.70 4.12
C TRP A 48 0.05 10.23 3.73
N GLU A 49 -0.57 9.44 4.61
CA GLU A 49 -0.99 8.08 4.35
C GLU A 49 -1.98 8.02 3.18
N GLU A 50 -3.04 8.84 3.21
CA GLU A 50 -4.02 8.93 2.12
C GLU A 50 -3.35 9.32 0.78
N LYS A 51 -2.43 10.29 0.82
CA LYS A 51 -1.68 10.73 -0.37
C LYS A 51 -0.58 9.75 -0.80
N GLY A 52 -0.26 8.75 0.02
CA GLY A 52 0.82 7.79 -0.20
C GLY A 52 2.21 8.39 -0.28
N LYS A 53 2.46 9.56 0.33
CA LYS A 53 3.76 10.23 0.30
C LYS A 53 3.95 11.23 1.45
N LEU A 54 5.20 11.34 1.91
CA LEU A 54 5.60 12.41 2.83
C LEU A 54 5.64 13.77 2.12
N PRO A 55 5.48 14.89 2.86
CA PRO A 55 5.65 16.22 2.30
C PRO A 55 7.06 16.43 1.77
N LYS A 56 7.15 17.20 0.68
CA LYS A 56 8.44 17.59 0.11
C LYS A 56 9.24 18.36 1.16
N ASN A 57 10.51 18.02 1.31
CA ASN A 57 11.44 18.62 2.28
C ASN A 57 11.16 18.36 3.76
N PHE A 58 10.12 17.60 4.12
CA PHE A 58 9.84 17.28 5.53
C PHE A 58 11.06 16.67 6.22
N ILE A 59 11.63 15.62 5.64
CA ILE A 59 12.79 14.92 6.20
C ILE A 59 14.01 15.85 6.31
N SER A 60 14.25 16.71 5.30
CA SER A 60 15.38 17.65 5.35
C SER A 60 15.20 18.72 6.41
N GLN A 61 13.97 19.17 6.68
CA GLN A 61 13.67 20.09 7.78
C GLN A 61 13.92 19.44 9.13
N GLN A 62 13.43 18.21 9.32
CA GLN A 62 13.65 17.46 10.56
C GLN A 62 15.15 17.23 10.83
N ILE A 63 15.91 16.88 9.79
CA ILE A 63 17.37 16.76 9.90
C ILE A 63 18.01 18.10 10.25
N ALA A 64 17.60 19.20 9.63
CA ALA A 64 18.17 20.53 9.88
C ALA A 64 17.94 21.00 11.32
N GLU A 65 16.74 20.74 11.86
CA GLU A 65 16.39 21.02 13.26
C GLU A 65 17.24 20.18 14.23
N LEU A 66 17.30 18.87 14.01
CA LEU A 66 17.96 17.93 14.91
C LEU A 66 19.49 17.98 14.83
N LYS A 67 20.06 18.46 13.72
CA LYS A 67 21.51 18.50 13.50
C LYS A 67 22.27 19.32 14.56
N ASN A 68 21.60 20.28 15.20
CA ASN A 68 22.19 21.13 16.22
C ASN A 68 22.04 20.57 17.65
N ASP A 69 21.27 19.50 17.83
CA ASP A 69 21.13 18.85 19.13
C ASP A 69 22.44 18.13 19.49
N SER A 70 22.80 18.22 20.77
CA SER A 70 23.96 17.55 21.37
C SER A 70 24.02 16.04 21.06
N CYS A 71 22.86 15.39 21.00
CA CYS A 71 22.72 13.96 20.71
C CYS A 71 23.12 13.59 19.28
N PHE A 72 22.91 14.50 18.32
CA PHE A 72 23.06 14.20 16.89
C PHE A 72 24.19 14.99 16.23
N GLN A 73 24.70 16.05 16.86
CA GLN A 73 25.73 16.92 16.30
C GLN A 73 27.07 16.21 16.04
N GLY A 74 27.89 16.81 15.17
CA GLY A 74 29.24 16.33 14.87
C GLY A 74 29.33 15.13 13.94
N GLN A 75 28.21 14.66 13.36
CA GLN A 75 28.24 13.67 12.30
C GLN A 75 28.73 14.29 10.97
N PRO A 76 29.50 13.55 10.14
CA PRO A 76 29.85 14.03 8.81
C PRO A 76 28.60 14.20 7.91
N SER A 77 28.59 15.20 7.03
CA SER A 77 27.42 15.55 6.19
C SER A 77 26.79 14.39 5.41
N ARG A 78 27.62 13.43 4.98
CA ARG A 78 27.15 12.21 4.27
C ARG A 78 26.22 11.33 5.10
N PHE A 79 26.35 11.34 6.43
CA PHE A 79 25.51 10.55 7.34
C PHE A 79 24.12 11.17 7.54
N TYR A 80 24.03 12.50 7.52
CA TYR A 80 22.72 13.18 7.46
C TYR A 80 22.02 12.91 6.12
N ALA A 81 22.77 12.94 5.01
CA ALA A 81 22.22 12.61 3.70
C ALA A 81 21.73 11.14 3.63
N SER A 82 22.46 10.20 4.25
CA SER A 82 22.03 8.80 4.30
C SER A 82 20.77 8.61 5.13
N VAL A 83 20.63 9.30 6.26
CA VAL A 83 19.39 9.31 7.07
C VAL A 83 18.20 9.70 6.20
N GLY A 84 18.34 10.80 5.45
CA GLY A 84 17.29 11.27 4.54
C GLY A 84 16.85 10.22 3.53
N LYS A 85 17.82 9.55 2.90
CA LYS A 85 17.55 8.48 1.92
C LYS A 85 16.92 7.23 2.53
N ILE A 86 17.38 6.82 3.72
CA ILE A 86 16.86 5.63 4.40
C ILE A 86 15.38 5.85 4.74
N ILE A 87 15.04 7.00 5.33
CA ILE A 87 13.66 7.30 5.73
C ILE A 87 12.76 7.45 4.50
N ASP A 88 13.23 8.14 3.46
CA ASP A 88 12.50 8.26 2.18
C ASP A 88 12.20 6.88 1.57
N TYR A 89 13.18 5.97 1.57
CA TYR A 89 12.99 4.61 1.06
C TYR A 89 12.01 3.80 1.91
N ILE A 90 12.12 3.87 3.24
CA ILE A 90 11.22 3.18 4.18
C ILE A 90 9.77 3.61 3.91
N TYR A 91 9.50 4.92 3.89
CA TYR A 91 8.14 5.40 3.73
C TYR A 91 7.60 5.21 2.31
N LYS A 92 8.43 5.33 1.27
CA LYS A 92 8.01 4.96 -0.10
C LYS A 92 7.54 3.52 -0.18
N SER A 93 8.29 2.59 0.41
CA SER A 93 7.92 1.18 0.46
C SER A 93 6.66 0.96 1.30
N TRP A 94 6.61 1.56 2.49
CA TRP A 94 5.49 1.41 3.42
C TRP A 94 4.17 1.96 2.85
N PHE A 95 4.17 3.17 2.28
CA PHE A 95 2.97 3.74 1.66
C PHE A 95 2.48 2.89 0.48
N GLN A 96 3.40 2.32 -0.31
CA GLN A 96 3.01 1.43 -1.40
C GLN A 96 2.29 0.18 -0.88
N ILE A 97 2.79 -0.44 0.19
CA ILE A 97 2.15 -1.58 0.84
C ILE A 97 0.79 -1.17 1.41
N GLN A 98 0.72 -0.02 2.10
CA GLN A 98 -0.49 0.46 2.73
C GLN A 98 -1.60 0.74 1.71
N ARG A 99 -1.25 1.34 0.57
CA ARG A 99 -2.18 1.57 -0.54
C ARG A 99 -2.76 0.25 -1.09
N ILE A 100 -1.92 -0.77 -1.27
CA ILE A 100 -2.39 -2.09 -1.73
C ILE A 100 -3.34 -2.71 -0.69
N ASN A 101 -3.02 -2.59 0.59
CA ASN A 101 -3.86 -3.10 1.67
C ASN A 101 -5.21 -2.38 1.74
N GLN A 102 -5.21 -1.05 1.62
CA GLN A 102 -6.43 -0.24 1.57
C GLN A 102 -7.31 -0.66 0.39
N PHE A 103 -6.74 -0.79 -0.81
CA PHE A 103 -7.50 -1.23 -1.97
C PHE A 103 -8.13 -2.62 -1.78
N LYS A 104 -7.39 -3.57 -1.19
CA LYS A 104 -7.93 -4.90 -0.86
C LYS A 104 -9.05 -4.83 0.17
N LEU A 105 -8.87 -4.00 1.20
CA LEU A 105 -9.87 -3.81 2.25
C LEU A 105 -11.15 -3.21 1.69
N GLU A 106 -11.05 -2.18 0.85
CA GLU A 106 -12.18 -1.56 0.17
C GLU A 106 -12.90 -2.56 -0.74
N GLY A 107 -12.15 -3.34 -1.52
CA GLY A 107 -12.71 -4.42 -2.34
C GLY A 107 -13.49 -5.43 -1.51
N ASN A 108 -12.90 -5.95 -0.43
CA ASN A 108 -13.56 -6.89 0.48
C ASN A 108 -14.80 -6.27 1.13
N THR A 109 -14.72 -5.01 1.56
CA THR A 109 -15.85 -4.29 2.15
C THR A 109 -16.99 -4.13 1.15
N ARG A 110 -16.67 -3.84 -0.11
CA ARG A 110 -17.64 -3.74 -1.20
C ARG A 110 -18.29 -5.08 -1.51
N TRP A 111 -17.51 -6.16 -1.57
CA TRP A 111 -18.02 -7.53 -1.72
C TRP A 111 -18.97 -7.90 -0.57
N LEU A 112 -18.57 -7.64 0.67
CA LEU A 112 -19.41 -7.88 1.85
C LEU A 112 -20.71 -7.07 1.79
N LYS A 113 -20.66 -5.83 1.32
CA LYS A 113 -21.86 -4.98 1.18
C LYS A 113 -22.83 -5.47 0.09
N MET A 114 -22.33 -6.17 -0.93
CA MET A 114 -23.18 -6.76 -1.97
C MET A 114 -23.92 -8.02 -1.47
N LEU A 115 -23.37 -8.70 -0.46
CA LEU A 115 -24.04 -9.83 0.18
C LEU A 115 -25.15 -9.28 1.06
N LYS A 116 -26.40 -9.49 0.64
CA LYS A 116 -27.56 -9.33 1.52
C LYS A 116 -27.40 -10.24 2.73
N SER A 117 -27.82 -9.80 3.91
CA SER A 117 -27.87 -10.67 5.09
C SER A 117 -28.82 -11.83 4.86
N ASP A 118 -28.62 -12.97 5.53
CA ASP A 118 -29.50 -14.14 5.40
C ASP A 118 -30.97 -13.78 5.68
N ALA A 119 -31.23 -12.85 6.59
CA ALA A 119 -32.57 -12.34 6.89
C ALA A 119 -33.17 -11.55 5.71
N GLU A 120 -32.41 -10.65 5.08
CA GLU A 120 -32.84 -9.90 3.89
C GLU A 120 -32.97 -10.81 2.66
N LEU A 121 -32.14 -11.85 2.57
CA LEU A 121 -32.28 -12.89 1.56
C LEU A 121 -33.61 -13.62 1.73
N ILE A 122 -33.92 -14.08 2.95
CA ILE A 122 -35.20 -14.76 3.29
C ILE A 122 -36.40 -13.85 3.03
N GLU A 123 -36.34 -12.55 3.36
CA GLU A 123 -37.42 -11.60 3.07
C GLU A 123 -37.62 -11.35 1.57
N SER A 124 -36.54 -11.36 0.78
CA SER A 124 -36.63 -11.28 -0.68
C SER A 124 -36.91 -12.65 -1.35
N PHE A 125 -37.03 -13.71 -0.55
CA PHE A 125 -37.21 -15.07 -1.02
C PHE A 125 -38.69 -15.47 -1.00
N ASP A 126 -39.41 -15.20 -2.09
CA ASP A 126 -40.86 -15.46 -2.24
C ASP A 126 -41.25 -16.96 -2.38
N GLY A 127 -40.45 -17.87 -1.81
CA GLY A 127 -40.90 -19.23 -1.50
C GLY A 127 -40.85 -20.23 -2.66
N SER A 128 -39.72 -20.92 -2.77
CA SER A 128 -39.58 -22.37 -3.05
C SER A 128 -38.18 -22.63 -3.61
N ILE A 129 -37.49 -23.64 -3.07
CA ILE A 129 -36.22 -24.12 -3.63
C ILE A 129 -36.37 -24.53 -5.10
N GLU A 130 -37.53 -25.04 -5.49
CA GLU A 130 -37.81 -25.43 -6.88
C GLU A 130 -37.92 -24.20 -7.80
N ALA A 131 -38.45 -23.07 -7.30
CA ALA A 131 -38.46 -21.81 -8.05
C ALA A 131 -37.03 -21.30 -8.28
N LEU A 132 -36.16 -21.37 -7.25
CA LEU A 132 -34.74 -21.07 -7.40
C LEU A 132 -34.05 -21.97 -8.41
N GLN A 133 -34.26 -23.28 -8.30
CA GLN A 133 -33.66 -24.27 -9.18
C GLN A 133 -34.09 -24.03 -10.62
N ASN A 134 -35.37 -23.75 -10.87
CA ASN A 134 -35.89 -23.41 -12.19
C ASN A 134 -35.31 -22.11 -12.75
N GLN A 135 -35.17 -21.06 -11.92
CA GLN A 135 -34.58 -19.79 -12.34
C GLN A 135 -33.07 -19.93 -12.62
N ALA A 136 -32.35 -20.68 -11.79
CA ALA A 136 -30.95 -21.02 -12.01
C ALA A 136 -30.78 -21.85 -13.29
N GLN A 137 -31.67 -22.83 -13.53
CA GLN A 137 -31.69 -23.60 -14.78
C GLN A 137 -31.96 -22.72 -15.99
N GLN A 138 -32.88 -21.75 -15.90
CA GLN A 138 -33.12 -20.77 -16.99
C GLN A 138 -31.88 -19.93 -17.27
N ILE A 139 -31.20 -19.43 -16.24
CA ILE A 139 -29.97 -18.65 -16.39
C ILE A 139 -28.87 -19.50 -17.03
N LEU A 140 -28.65 -20.72 -16.54
CA LEU A 140 -27.65 -21.65 -17.09
C LEU A 140 -27.97 -22.02 -18.54
N SER A 141 -29.25 -22.25 -18.87
CA SER A 141 -29.71 -22.50 -20.25
C SER A 141 -29.46 -21.31 -21.18
N GLY A 142 -29.59 -20.07 -20.66
CA GLY A 142 -29.27 -18.85 -21.40
C GLY A 142 -27.77 -18.64 -21.60
N VAL A 143 -26.95 -19.08 -20.64
CA VAL A 143 -25.49 -19.00 -20.74
C VAL A 143 -24.95 -19.98 -21.79
N ASP A 144 -25.51 -21.19 -21.91
CA ASP A 144 -25.12 -22.17 -22.95
C ASP A 144 -25.43 -21.70 -24.38
N ILE A 145 -26.42 -20.82 -24.58
CA ILE A 145 -26.70 -20.21 -25.90
C ILE A 145 -25.68 -19.10 -26.25
N THR A 146 -25.05 -18.51 -25.23
CA THR A 146 -24.06 -17.42 -25.38
C THR A 146 -22.62 -17.89 -25.29
N SER A 147 -22.35 -19.21 -25.20
CA SER A 147 -21.01 -19.78 -25.12
C SER A 147 -20.27 -19.72 -26.47
N THR A 148 -20.08 -18.53 -27.01
CA THR A 148 -18.82 -18.19 -27.67
C THR A 148 -18.00 -17.48 -26.60
N GLN A 149 -17.12 -18.22 -25.92
CA GLN A 149 -16.32 -17.76 -24.77
C GLN A 149 -15.47 -16.49 -25.02
N ASN A 150 -15.45 -15.97 -26.25
CA ASN A 150 -14.83 -14.70 -26.62
C ASN A 150 -15.78 -13.48 -26.61
N ARG A 151 -17.11 -13.63 -26.41
CA ARG A 151 -18.07 -12.51 -26.52
C ARG A 151 -18.54 -11.92 -25.20
N THR A 152 -18.49 -12.67 -24.11
CA THR A 152 -19.07 -12.22 -22.83
C THR A 152 -18.23 -11.14 -22.17
N ALA A 153 -16.90 -11.27 -22.19
CA ALA A 153 -15.99 -10.23 -21.71
C ALA A 153 -16.15 -8.95 -22.57
N ASP A 154 -16.16 -9.08 -23.90
CA ASP A 154 -16.33 -7.95 -24.81
C ASP A 154 -17.68 -7.24 -24.63
N PHE A 155 -18.75 -7.99 -24.39
CA PHE A 155 -20.07 -7.46 -24.09
C PHE A 155 -20.09 -6.70 -22.76
N LEU A 156 -19.53 -7.28 -21.70
CA LEU A 156 -19.42 -6.65 -20.39
C LEU A 156 -18.58 -5.37 -20.45
N PHE A 157 -17.42 -5.38 -21.14
CA PHE A 157 -16.62 -4.17 -21.35
C PHE A 157 -17.33 -3.10 -22.19
N GLN A 158 -18.16 -3.49 -23.17
CA GLN A 158 -18.98 -2.54 -23.91
C GLN A 158 -20.10 -1.93 -23.06
N GLU A 159 -20.77 -2.73 -22.22
CA GLU A 159 -21.80 -2.22 -21.30
C GLU A 159 -21.23 -1.34 -20.19
N TYR A 160 -20.03 -1.66 -19.68
CA TYR A 160 -19.29 -0.79 -18.76
C TYR A 160 -19.09 0.63 -19.33
N ASN A 161 -18.72 0.72 -20.61
CA ASN A 161 -18.49 2.01 -21.28
C ASN A 161 -19.77 2.76 -21.64
N LYS A 162 -20.91 2.05 -21.76
CA LYS A 162 -22.20 2.64 -22.17
C LYS A 162 -23.05 3.08 -20.99
N THR A 163 -23.00 2.35 -19.88
CA THR A 163 -23.87 2.62 -18.74
C THR A 163 -23.37 3.84 -17.98
N LYS A 164 -24.27 4.77 -17.63
CA LYS A 164 -23.96 5.97 -16.81
C LYS A 164 -24.35 5.79 -15.34
N ASP A 165 -25.01 4.69 -15.03
CA ASP A 165 -25.38 4.33 -13.68
C ASP A 165 -24.14 3.81 -12.91
N PRO A 166 -23.72 4.48 -11.82
CA PRO A 166 -22.53 4.07 -11.08
C PRO A 166 -22.65 2.68 -10.48
N GLN A 167 -23.86 2.23 -10.12
CA GLN A 167 -24.06 0.93 -9.50
C GLN A 167 -23.84 -0.20 -10.52
N THR A 168 -24.42 -0.05 -11.71
CA THR A 168 -24.26 -0.99 -12.83
C THR A 168 -22.83 -0.99 -13.38
N GLN A 169 -22.16 0.17 -13.50
CA GLN A 169 -20.73 0.21 -13.85
C GLN A 169 -19.88 -0.58 -12.86
N SER A 170 -20.19 -0.42 -11.57
CA SER A 170 -19.47 -1.11 -10.52
C SER A 170 -19.70 -2.63 -10.59
N ALA A 171 -20.92 -3.09 -10.87
CA ALA A 171 -21.22 -4.51 -10.92
C ALA A 171 -20.53 -5.25 -12.09
N ILE A 172 -20.16 -4.52 -13.14
CA ILE A 172 -19.49 -5.06 -14.32
C ILE A 172 -17.94 -5.10 -14.16
N ALA A 173 -17.36 -4.24 -13.31
CA ALA A 173 -15.92 -4.09 -13.09
C ALA A 173 -15.41 -4.78 -11.82
#